data_AF-A0A7Z0RRB8-F1
#
_entry.id   AF-A0A7Z0RRB8-F1
#
_cell.length_a   1.000
_cell.length_b   1.000
_cell.length_c   1.000
_cell.angle_alpha   90.00
_cell.angle_beta   90.00
_cell.angle_gamma   90.00
#
_symmetry.space_group_name_H-M   'P 1'
#
loop_
_entity.id
_entity.type
_entity.pdbx_description
1 polymer ?
#
loop_
_entity_poly.entity_id
_entity_poly.type
_entity_poly.pdbx_seq_one_letter_code
_entity_poly.pdbx_strand_id
1 'polypeptide(L)'
;PKMLLSALLFAYSQGIFSGRKIEKLMVENLAMHYLTGQLVISYRTINRFRVAEGMRDLLQDLFVEFSVRLKMEEFVSLDCLYIDGTKIEANANKYSFVWKKATDKFSLKL
;
A
#
# COMPACT_ATOMS: atom_id res chain seq x y z
N PRO A 1 -3.73 2.28 20.18
CA PRO A 1 -2.89 2.12 18.96
C PRO A 1 -2.55 0.67 18.60
N LYS A 2 -2.34 -0.23 19.57
CA LYS A 2 -1.89 -1.62 19.32
C LYS A 2 -2.72 -2.38 18.29
N MET A 3 -4.05 -2.26 18.34
CA MET A 3 -4.97 -2.90 17.38
C MET A 3 -4.76 -2.43 15.94
N LEU A 4 -4.57 -1.13 15.70
CA LEU A 4 -4.33 -0.62 14.34
C LEU A 4 -2.98 -1.08 13.79
N LEU A 5 -1.99 -1.23 14.67
CA LEU A 5 -0.68 -1.72 14.31
C LEU A 5 -0.71 -3.21 13.93
N SER A 6 -1.37 -4.05 14.73
CA SER A 6 -1.54 -5.47 14.41
C SER A 6 -2.36 -5.67 13.13
N ALA A 7 -3.42 -4.90 12.96
CA ALA A 7 -4.22 -4.86 11.73
C ALA A 7 -3.38 -4.53 10.49
N LEU A 8 -2.51 -3.51 10.57
CA LEU A 8 -1.65 -3.11 9.46
C LEU A 8 -0.58 -4.16 9.14
N LEU A 9 0.08 -4.70 10.16
CA LEU A 9 1.07 -5.76 9.97
C LEU A 9 0.46 -6.99 9.31
N PHE A 10 -0.72 -7.43 9.76
CA PHE A 10 -1.45 -8.53 9.16
C PHE A 10 -1.87 -8.24 7.73
N ALA A 11 -2.41 -7.06 7.44
CA ALA A 11 -2.79 -6.70 6.08
C ALA A 11 -1.58 -6.67 5.13
N TYR A 12 -0.44 -6.15 5.59
CA TYR A 12 0.77 -6.06 4.78
C TYR A 12 1.42 -7.42 4.53
N SER A 13 1.36 -8.36 5.48
CA SER A 13 1.83 -9.73 5.23
C SER A 13 1.00 -10.45 4.17
N GLN A 14 -0.26 -10.05 3.97
CA GLN A 14 -1.14 -10.51 2.90
C GLN A 14 -1.00 -9.71 1.60
N GLY A 15 -0.05 -8.76 1.52
CA GLY A 15 0.13 -7.88 0.35
C GLY A 15 -0.98 -6.83 0.16
N ILE A 16 -1.78 -6.56 1.21
CA ILE A 16 -2.91 -5.63 1.15
C ILE A 16 -2.50 -4.27 1.73
N PHE A 17 -2.15 -3.33 0.84
CA PHE A 17 -1.67 -1.99 1.23
C PHE A 17 -2.73 -0.87 1.12
N SER A 18 -3.84 -1.11 0.40
CA SER A 18 -4.88 -0.11 0.20
C SER A 18 -5.78 0.00 1.43
N GLY A 19 -5.91 1.20 2.01
CA GLY A 19 -6.74 1.40 3.21
C GLY A 19 -8.19 0.92 3.05
N ARG A 20 -8.79 1.06 1.87
CA ARG A 20 -10.14 0.54 1.57
C ARG A 20 -10.18 -0.99 1.53
N LYS A 21 -9.12 -1.62 1.01
CA LYS A 21 -9.02 -3.09 1.04
C LYS A 21 -8.80 -3.58 2.47
N ILE A 22 -8.09 -2.84 3.31
CA ILE A 22 -7.89 -3.18 4.73
C ILE A 22 -9.20 -3.05 5.51
N GLU A 23 -9.96 -1.98 5.29
CA GLU A 23 -11.30 -1.82 5.85
C GLU A 23 -12.23 -2.98 5.44
N LYS A 24 -12.20 -3.38 4.16
CA LYS A 24 -12.92 -4.57 3.68
C LYS A 24 -12.43 -5.87 4.34
N LEU A 25 -11.10 -6.02 4.50
CA LEU A 25 -10.49 -7.16 5.19
C LEU A 25 -10.95 -7.27 6.65
N MET A 26 -11.16 -6.14 7.33
CA MET A 26 -11.72 -6.09 8.69
C MET A 26 -13.18 -6.53 8.79
N VAL A 27 -13.89 -6.74 7.67
CA VAL A 27 -15.28 -7.22 7.65
C VAL A 27 -15.36 -8.67 7.17
N GLU A 28 -14.48 -9.07 6.26
CA GLU A 28 -14.58 -10.36 5.57
C GLU A 28 -13.66 -11.44 6.17
N ASN A 29 -12.55 -11.05 6.80
CA ASN A 29 -11.53 -11.99 7.24
C ASN A 29 -11.65 -12.32 8.72
N LEU A 30 -11.81 -13.61 9.03
CA LEU A 30 -11.98 -14.09 10.42
C LEU A 30 -10.74 -13.83 11.29
N ALA A 31 -9.53 -14.00 10.76
CA ALA A 31 -8.30 -13.71 11.51
C ALA A 31 -8.20 -12.21 11.81
N MET A 32 -8.58 -11.36 10.86
CA MET A 32 -8.65 -9.92 11.06
C MET A 32 -9.69 -9.55 12.13
N HIS A 33 -10.88 -10.16 12.11
CA HIS A 33 -11.89 -10.00 13.17
C HIS A 33 -11.34 -10.35 14.55
N TYR A 34 -10.60 -11.46 14.65
CA TYR A 34 -9.99 -11.86 15.91
C TYR A 34 -8.94 -10.83 16.37
N LEU A 35 -8.08 -10.35 15.47
CA LEU A 35 -7.05 -9.35 15.76
C LEU A 35 -7.61 -7.98 16.15
N THR A 36 -8.72 -7.56 15.55
CA THR A 36 -9.35 -6.26 15.83
C THR A 36 -10.42 -6.31 16.91
N GLY A 37 -10.75 -7.51 17.42
CA GLY A 37 -11.87 -7.68 18.35
C GLY A 37 -13.20 -7.29 17.71
N GLN A 38 -13.38 -7.64 16.42
CA GLN A 38 -14.55 -7.31 15.59
C GLN A 38 -14.79 -5.82 15.37
N LEU A 39 -13.84 -4.97 15.74
CA LEU A 39 -13.91 -3.54 15.46
C LEU A 39 -13.51 -3.29 14.00
N VAL A 40 -14.40 -2.61 13.27
CA VAL A 40 -14.15 -2.18 11.90
C VAL A 40 -13.79 -0.70 11.92
N ILE A 41 -12.58 -0.38 11.46
CA ILE A 41 -12.08 0.98 11.39
C ILE A 41 -12.15 1.50 9.96
N SER A 42 -12.62 2.75 9.82
CA SER A 42 -12.73 3.37 8.50
C SER A 42 -11.37 3.50 7.80
N TYR A 43 -11.35 3.36 6.48
CA TYR A 43 -10.12 3.55 5.69
C TYR A 43 -9.47 4.92 5.93
N ARG A 44 -10.28 5.94 6.26
CA ARG A 44 -9.80 7.29 6.55
C ARG A 44 -8.97 7.33 7.82
N THR A 45 -9.42 6.66 8.88
CA THR A 45 -8.68 6.56 10.15
C THR A 45 -7.41 5.74 9.96
N ILE A 46 -7.47 4.63 9.22
CA ILE A 46 -6.30 3.80 8.88
C ILE A 46 -5.24 4.66 8.16
N ASN A 47 -5.65 5.41 7.14
CA ASN A 47 -4.73 6.25 6.38
C ASN A 47 -4.17 7.40 7.21
N ARG A 48 -4.98 8.05 8.06
CA ARG A 48 -4.50 9.09 8.99
C ARG A 48 -3.45 8.54 9.95
N PHE A 49 -3.65 7.34 10.47
CA PHE A 49 -2.69 6.68 11.34
C PHE A 49 -1.36 6.40 10.63
N ARG A 50 -1.39 5.98 9.36
CA ARG A 50 -0.18 5.71 8.57
C ARG A 50 0.64 6.95 8.24
N VAL A 51 -0.01 8.08 7.98
CA VAL A 51 0.66 9.33 7.58
C VAL A 51 0.98 10.23 8.76
N ALA A 52 0.62 9.82 9.98
CA ALA A 52 1.03 10.53 11.18
C ALA A 52 2.56 10.57 11.27
N GLU A 53 3.08 11.62 11.88
CA GLU A 53 4.52 11.86 12.02
C GLU A 53 5.20 10.66 12.70
N GLY A 54 6.32 10.20 12.13
CA GLY A 54 7.09 9.05 12.61
C GLY A 54 6.44 7.67 12.39
N MET A 55 5.16 7.58 12.02
CA MET A 55 4.48 6.29 11.85
C MET A 55 4.94 5.51 10.63
N ARG A 56 5.38 6.21 9.57
CA ARG A 56 5.88 5.55 8.36
C ARG A 56 7.15 4.76 8.66
N ASP A 57 8.11 5.39 9.30
CA ASP A 57 9.41 4.78 9.62
C ASP A 57 9.22 3.65 10.64
N LEU A 58 8.39 3.90 11.67
CA LEU A 58 8.02 2.86 12.64
C LEU A 58 7.38 1.63 11.98
N LEU A 59 6.45 1.82 11.04
CA LEU A 59 5.80 0.70 10.34
C LEU A 59 6.78 -0.09 9.47
N GLN A 60 7.76 0.60 8.88
CA GLN A 60 8.80 -0.04 8.09
C GLN A 60 9.69 -0.91 8.98
N ASP A 61 10.23 -0.35 10.06
CA ASP A 61 11.10 -1.07 11.00
C ASP A 61 10.38 -2.27 11.62
N LEU A 62 9.13 -2.06 12.04
CA LEU A 62 8.32 -3.11 12.64
C LEU A 62 8.00 -4.24 11.66
N PHE A 63 7.77 -3.93 10.38
CA PHE A 63 7.51 -4.97 9.38
C PHE A 63 8.75 -5.81 9.09
N VAL A 64 9.93 -5.19 9.09
CA VAL A 64 11.22 -5.89 8.99
C VAL A 64 11.40 -6.81 10.20
N GLU A 65 11.26 -6.29 11.41
CA GLU A 65 11.37 -7.08 12.64
C GLU A 65 10.36 -8.23 12.67
N PHE A 66 9.11 -7.96 12.30
CA PHE A 66 8.06 -8.97 12.20
C PHE A 66 8.45 -10.10 11.24
N SER A 67 8.98 -9.77 10.06
CA SER A 67 9.41 -10.76 9.06
C SER A 67 10.59 -11.60 9.56
N VAL A 68 11.55 -10.97 10.24
CA VAL A 68 12.69 -11.67 10.86
C VAL A 68 12.21 -12.64 11.94
N ARG A 69 11.30 -12.19 12.82
CA ARG A 69 10.72 -13.04 13.87
C ARG A 69 9.98 -14.24 13.29
N LEU A 70 9.20 -14.05 12.22
CA LEU A 70 8.53 -15.17 11.55
C LEU A 70 9.51 -16.20 10.98
N LYS A 71 10.65 -15.76 10.42
CA LYS A 71 11.69 -16.68 9.93
C LYS A 71 12.39 -17.41 11.08
N MET A 72 12.68 -16.71 12.19
CA MET A 72 13.32 -17.32 13.37
C MET A 72 12.45 -18.38 14.02
N GLU A 73 11.14 -18.18 14.04
CA GLU A 73 10.15 -19.14 14.56
C GLU A 73 9.72 -20.18 13.51
N GLU A 74 10.42 -20.24 12.36
CA GLU A 74 10.18 -21.20 11.27
C GLU A 74 8.77 -21.18 10.65
N PHE A 75 8.01 -20.10 10.85
CA PHE A 75 6.69 -19.91 10.24
C PHE A 75 6.77 -19.55 8.75
N VAL A 76 7.90 -19.02 8.29
CA VAL A 76 8.15 -18.67 6.88
C VAL A 76 9.55 -19.09 6.44
N SER A 77 9.66 -19.56 5.20
CA SER A 77 10.95 -19.72 4.51
C SER A 77 11.28 -18.44 3.73
N LEU A 78 12.53 -17.99 3.79
CA LEU A 78 13.07 -16.86 3.02
C LEU A 78 14.08 -17.35 1.97
N ASP A 79 13.99 -18.63 1.59
CA ASP A 79 15.05 -19.28 0.79
C ASP A 79 14.91 -18.96 -0.71
N CYS A 80 13.74 -18.46 -1.13
CA CYS A 80 13.43 -18.06 -2.50
C CYS A 80 13.08 -16.56 -2.57
N LEU A 81 13.83 -15.80 -3.40
CA LEU A 81 13.54 -14.41 -3.70
C LEU A 81 12.90 -14.30 -5.11
N TYR A 82 11.64 -13.86 -5.16
CA TYR A 82 10.94 -13.59 -6.41
C TYR A 82 10.99 -12.09 -6.70
N ILE A 83 11.74 -11.69 -7.74
CA ILE A 83 11.80 -10.31 -8.22
C ILE A 83 10.95 -10.21 -9.48
N ASP A 84 9.77 -9.60 -9.37
CA ASP A 84 8.91 -9.30 -10.52
C ASP A 84 8.99 -7.81 -10.88
N GLY A 85 9.03 -7.52 -12.18
CA GLY A 85 9.14 -6.16 -12.70
C GLY A 85 7.77 -5.49 -12.76
N THR A 86 7.49 -4.55 -11.86
CA THR A 86 6.30 -3.69 -12.03
C THR A 86 6.58 -2.60 -13.04
N LYS A 87 5.88 -2.61 -14.19
CA LYS A 87 5.94 -1.50 -15.17
C LYS A 87 5.24 -0.27 -14.60
N ILE A 88 6.01 0.71 -14.13
CA ILE A 88 5.49 2.01 -13.71
C ILE A 88 5.46 2.91 -14.95
N GLU A 89 4.26 3.21 -15.45
CA GLU A 89 4.10 4.18 -16.52
C GLU A 89 4.58 5.55 -16.03
N ALA A 90 5.48 6.18 -16.77
CA ALA A 90 5.85 7.56 -16.49
C ALA A 90 4.61 8.44 -16.64
N ASN A 91 4.34 9.32 -15.67
CA ASN A 91 3.35 10.38 -15.83
C ASN A 91 3.91 11.43 -16.81
N ALA A 92 4.00 11.06 -18.08
CA ALA A 92 4.21 11.99 -19.17
C ALA A 92 2.87 12.70 -19.36
N ASN A 93 2.81 13.98 -18.97
CA ASN A 93 1.67 14.84 -19.28
C ASN A 93 1.28 14.61 -20.75
N LYS A 94 0.02 14.23 -21.01
CA LYS A 94 -0.53 13.98 -22.37
C LYS A 94 -0.33 15.16 -23.33
N TYR A 95 0.02 16.33 -22.79
CA TYR A 95 0.30 17.56 -23.53
C TYR A 95 1.80 17.91 -23.65
N SER A 96 2.76 17.02 -23.37
CA SER A 96 4.19 17.34 -23.60
C SER A 96 4.58 17.30 -25.09
N PHE A 97 3.87 16.52 -25.91
CA PHE A 97 3.98 16.50 -27.37
C PHE A 97 2.87 17.36 -28.00
N VAL A 98 2.97 18.68 -27.84
CA VAL A 98 1.98 19.59 -28.41
C VAL A 98 2.12 19.68 -29.92
N TRP A 99 1.17 19.06 -30.63
CA TRP A 99 0.83 19.38 -32.02
C TRP A 99 0.34 20.82 -32.22
N LYS A 100 0.13 21.59 -31.13
CA LYS A 100 -0.37 22.98 -31.17
C LYS A 100 0.40 23.87 -32.14
N LYS A 101 1.73 23.76 -32.19
CA LYS A 101 2.55 24.53 -33.15
C LYS A 101 2.25 24.18 -34.62
N ALA A 102 1.88 22.92 -34.91
CA ALA A 102 1.49 22.49 -36.25
C ALA A 102 0.03 22.88 -36.55
N THR A 103 -0.87 22.80 -35.57
CA THR A 103 -2.28 23.19 -35.70
C THR A 103 -2.43 24.70 -35.93
N ASP A 104 -1.75 25.53 -35.13
CA ASP A 104 -1.73 27.00 -35.27
C ASP A 104 -1.15 27.43 -36.64
N LYS A 105 -0.12 26.72 -37.12
CA LYS A 105 0.49 27.00 -38.43
C LYS A 105 -0.44 26.66 -39.60
N PHE A 106 -1.32 25.67 -39.46
CA PHE A 106 -2.25 25.27 -40.51
C PHE A 106 -3.53 26.12 -40.49
N SER A 107 -4.02 26.55 -39.31
CA SER A 107 -5.19 27.42 -39.22
C SER A 107 -4.97 28.83 -39.79
N LEU A 108 -3.74 29.34 -39.76
CA LEU A 108 -3.36 30.61 -40.40
C LEU A 108 -3.26 30.52 -41.94
N LYS A 109 -3.35 29.32 -42.50
CA LYS A 109 -3.28 29.06 -43.95
C LYS A 109 -4.64 28.88 -44.61
N LEU A 110 -5.73 28.85 -43.84
CA LEU A 110 -7.11 28.97 -44.31
C LEU A 110 -7.52 30.46 -44.29
#